data_AF-A0A211ZKL7-F1
#
_entry.id   AF-A0A211ZKL7-F1
#
_cell.length_a   1.000
_cell.length_b   1.000
_cell.length_c   1.000
_cell.angle_alpha   90.00
_cell.angle_beta   90.00
_cell.angle_gamma   90.00
#
_symmetry.space_group_name_H-M   'P 1'
#
loop_
_entity.id
_entity.type
_entity.pdbx_description
1 polymer ?
#
loop_
_entity_poly.entity_id
_entity_poly.type
_entity_poly.pdbx_seq_one_letter_code
_entity_poly.pdbx_strand_id
1 'polypeptide(L)'
;DALPDRPIVPPCPVPPPPPVAPQEDSLLTGPLPAPSTPVLMRIVQRPPQEIYAVGLRYLTEKQDAQTALALWLEASDRGSGDAAFAVGRFYDPLLWDLGPHPFTAPNAERARHFYELALRRGVADARGRLRTLPPKAEQTP
;
A
#
# COMPACT_ATOMS: atom_id res chain seq x y z
N ASP A 1 12.04 45.52 -54.32
CA ASP A 1 11.40 44.44 -53.56
C ASP A 1 12.49 43.56 -52.99
N ALA A 2 12.81 43.71 -51.70
CA ALA A 2 13.84 42.92 -51.02
C ALA A 2 13.37 42.70 -49.58
N LEU A 3 12.81 41.51 -49.31
CA LEU A 3 12.55 41.04 -47.95
C LEU A 3 13.86 40.47 -47.36
N PRO A 4 14.30 40.88 -46.17
CA PRO A 4 15.41 40.24 -45.50
C PRO A 4 15.00 38.91 -44.88
N ASP A 5 15.89 37.94 -45.08
CA ASP A 5 15.96 36.60 -44.55
C ASP A 5 15.69 36.58 -43.03
N ARG A 6 14.66 35.84 -42.62
CA ARG A 6 14.35 35.61 -41.20
C ARG A 6 15.31 34.56 -40.64
N PRO A 7 16.01 34.81 -39.52
CA PRO A 7 16.83 33.80 -38.89
C PRO A 7 15.94 32.67 -38.36
N ILE A 8 16.17 31.46 -38.85
CA ILE A 8 15.66 30.21 -38.27
C ILE A 8 16.32 30.07 -36.90
N VAL A 9 15.58 30.36 -35.85
CA VAL A 9 15.94 29.99 -34.47
C VAL A 9 15.88 28.46 -34.37
N PRO A 10 16.96 27.78 -33.95
CA PRO A 10 16.91 26.35 -33.73
C PRO A 10 15.96 26.05 -32.55
N PRO A 11 15.21 24.94 -32.59
CA PRO A 11 14.39 24.53 -31.46
C PRO A 11 15.31 24.25 -30.27
N CYS A 12 15.00 24.85 -29.12
CA CYS A 12 15.71 24.57 -27.87
C CYS A 12 15.80 23.06 -27.65
N PRO A 13 16.97 22.51 -27.28
CA PRO A 13 17.05 21.12 -26.85
C PRO A 13 16.18 20.97 -25.60
N VAL A 14 15.14 20.14 -25.72
CA VAL A 14 14.33 19.71 -24.58
C VAL A 14 15.31 19.10 -23.57
N PRO A 15 15.32 19.55 -22.29
CA PRO A 15 16.22 18.97 -21.31
C PRO A 15 15.91 17.47 -21.19
N PRO A 16 16.93 16.60 -21.14
CA PRO A 16 16.70 15.18 -20.92
C PRO A 16 15.93 15.00 -19.60
N PRO A 17 14.95 14.07 -19.53
CA PRO A 17 14.34 13.74 -18.26
C PRO A 17 15.43 13.36 -17.25
N PRO A 18 15.29 13.73 -15.96
CA PRO A 18 16.33 13.48 -14.97
C PRO A 18 16.69 11.99 -14.96
N PRO A 19 17.97 11.65 -14.71
CA PRO A 19 18.40 10.26 -14.65
C PRO A 19 17.55 9.55 -13.63
N VAL A 20 16.86 8.49 -14.10
CA VAL A 20 16.13 7.57 -13.25
C VAL A 20 17.18 6.95 -12.32
N ALA A 21 17.30 7.51 -11.12
CA ALA A 21 18.16 6.95 -10.08
C ALA A 21 17.80 5.47 -9.89
N PRO A 22 18.75 4.61 -9.50
CA PRO A 22 18.49 3.19 -9.26
C PRO A 22 17.52 3.05 -8.09
N GLN A 23 16.22 3.07 -8.37
CA GLN A 23 15.15 3.00 -7.37
C GLN A 23 14.90 1.56 -6.91
N GLU A 24 15.71 0.61 -7.36
CA GLU A 24 15.51 -0.82 -7.14
C GLU A 24 15.88 -1.27 -5.72
N ASP A 25 16.82 -0.59 -5.05
CA ASP A 25 17.16 -0.89 -3.64
C ASP A 25 16.42 0.05 -2.66
N SER A 26 16.01 1.23 -3.11
CA SER A 26 15.43 2.26 -2.25
C SER A 26 14.07 1.91 -1.64
N LEU A 27 13.34 0.94 -2.21
CA LEU A 27 12.00 0.58 -1.71
C LEU A 27 12.05 -0.12 -0.34
N LEU A 28 13.17 -0.78 -0.01
CA LEU A 28 13.38 -1.45 1.28
C LEU A 28 14.30 -0.65 2.22
N THR A 29 15.31 0.03 1.67
CA THR A 29 16.43 0.59 2.44
C THR A 29 16.63 2.10 2.26
N GLY A 30 15.99 2.71 1.24
CA GLY A 30 16.12 4.14 0.92
C GLY A 30 14.83 4.94 1.17
N PRO A 31 14.84 6.26 0.92
CA PRO A 31 13.64 7.10 1.10
C PRO A 31 12.51 6.64 0.18
N LEU A 32 11.28 6.50 0.71
CA LEU A 32 10.16 6.04 -0.12
C LEU A 32 9.81 7.05 -1.21
N PRO A 33 9.74 6.60 -2.48
CA PRO A 33 9.19 7.39 -3.56
C PRO A 33 7.67 7.59 -3.36
N ALA A 34 7.11 8.62 -4.00
CA ALA A 34 5.67 8.80 -4.07
C ALA A 34 5.00 7.57 -4.71
N PRO A 35 3.78 7.20 -4.27
CA PRO A 35 3.05 6.08 -4.84
C PRO A 35 2.59 6.44 -6.25
N SER A 36 3.33 5.95 -7.24
CA SER A 36 3.01 6.10 -8.65
C SER A 36 2.80 4.72 -9.27
N THR A 37 1.95 4.62 -10.29
CA THR A 37 1.71 3.36 -11.03
C THR A 37 2.98 2.57 -11.38
N PRO A 38 4.05 3.17 -11.95
CA PRO A 38 5.28 2.42 -12.24
C PRO A 38 6.01 1.91 -10.99
N VAL A 39 5.90 2.62 -9.87
CA VAL A 39 6.49 2.19 -8.58
C VAL A 39 5.70 1.00 -8.03
N LEU A 40 4.37 1.10 -8.00
CA LEU A 40 3.50 0.02 -7.52
C LEU A 40 3.68 -1.25 -8.35
N MET A 41 3.73 -1.12 -9.69
CA MET A 41 3.98 -2.25 -10.60
C MET A 41 5.30 -2.96 -10.32
N ARG A 42 6.35 -2.23 -9.88
CA ARG A 42 7.62 -2.85 -9.46
C ARG A 42 7.52 -3.51 -8.10
N ILE A 43 6.79 -2.92 -7.16
CA ILE A 43 6.59 -3.49 -5.83
C ILE A 43 5.84 -4.82 -5.93
N VAL A 44 4.74 -4.88 -6.69
CA VAL A 44 3.93 -6.10 -6.78
C VAL A 44 4.63 -7.29 -7.43
N GLN A 45 5.78 -7.09 -8.10
CA GLN A 45 6.62 -8.19 -8.62
C GLN A 45 7.49 -8.85 -7.53
N ARG A 46 7.62 -8.22 -6.36
CA ARG A 46 8.43 -8.73 -5.23
C ARG A 46 7.72 -9.86 -4.49
N PRO A 47 8.43 -10.63 -3.63
CA PRO A 47 7.77 -11.59 -2.75
C PRO A 47 6.79 -10.90 -1.80
N PRO A 48 5.73 -11.60 -1.34
CA PRO A 48 4.64 -10.98 -0.59
C PRO A 48 5.09 -10.42 0.77
N GLN A 49 6.16 -10.95 1.36
CA GLN A 49 6.79 -10.42 2.57
C GLN A 49 7.43 -9.04 2.33
N GLU A 50 8.07 -8.84 1.18
CA GLU A 50 8.63 -7.53 0.82
C GLU A 50 7.55 -6.53 0.47
N ILE A 51 6.49 -6.96 -0.24
CA ILE A 51 5.33 -6.11 -0.51
C ILE A 51 4.71 -5.62 0.81
N TYR A 52 4.58 -6.52 1.80
CA TYR A 52 4.15 -6.17 3.14
C TYR A 52 5.07 -5.13 3.79
N ALA A 53 6.38 -5.36 3.77
CA ALA A 53 7.36 -4.45 4.34
C ALA A 53 7.27 -3.05 3.71
N VAL A 54 7.17 -2.97 2.38
CA VAL A 54 7.01 -1.69 1.67
C VAL A 54 5.70 -0.99 2.06
N GLY A 55 4.58 -1.73 2.15
CA GLY A 55 3.31 -1.17 2.61
C GLY A 55 3.38 -0.63 4.04
N LEU A 56 4.09 -1.32 4.94
CA LEU A 56 4.33 -0.84 6.31
C LEU A 56 5.10 0.47 6.31
N ARG A 57 6.10 0.60 5.46
CA ARG A 57 6.87 1.83 5.31
C ARG A 57 6.03 2.99 4.75
N TYR A 58 5.14 2.74 3.78
CA TYR A 58 4.19 3.76 3.31
C TYR A 58 3.25 4.23 4.43
N LEU A 59 2.78 3.32 5.28
CA LEU A 59 1.94 3.67 6.41
C LEU A 59 2.70 4.49 7.47
N THR A 60 3.92 4.11 7.82
CA THR A 60 4.66 4.78 8.90
C THR A 60 5.33 6.07 8.46
N GLU A 61 6.03 6.06 7.31
CA GLU A 61 6.85 7.19 6.85
C GLU A 61 6.05 8.22 6.06
N LYS A 62 5.02 7.80 5.31
CA LYS A 62 4.18 8.68 4.48
C LYS A 62 2.79 8.90 5.04
N GLN A 63 2.40 8.17 6.10
CA GLN A 63 1.02 8.16 6.62
C GLN A 63 -0.02 7.82 5.54
N ASP A 64 0.40 7.08 4.51
CA ASP A 64 -0.45 6.73 3.37
C ASP A 64 -1.08 5.36 3.58
N ALA A 65 -2.21 5.36 4.28
CA ALA A 65 -2.97 4.16 4.56
C ALA A 65 -3.60 3.54 3.30
N GLN A 66 -3.90 4.32 2.26
CA GLN A 66 -4.50 3.82 1.03
C GLN A 66 -3.50 2.97 0.25
N THR A 67 -2.29 3.51 0.06
CA THR A 67 -1.21 2.78 -0.60
C THR A 67 -0.82 1.54 0.21
N ALA A 68 -0.68 1.68 1.54
CA ALA A 68 -0.36 0.55 2.41
C ALA A 68 -1.41 -0.57 2.30
N LEU A 69 -2.70 -0.23 2.32
CA LEU A 69 -3.80 -1.17 2.13
C LEU A 69 -3.70 -1.90 0.79
N ALA A 70 -3.50 -1.17 -0.31
CA ALA A 70 -3.43 -1.77 -1.64
C ALA A 70 -2.29 -2.80 -1.74
N LEU A 71 -1.11 -2.45 -1.23
CA LEU A 71 0.05 -3.34 -1.19
C LEU A 71 -0.21 -4.55 -0.28
N TRP A 72 -0.82 -4.35 0.88
CA TRP A 72 -1.11 -5.46 1.79
C TRP A 72 -2.23 -6.38 1.29
N LEU A 73 -3.19 -5.86 0.54
CA LEU A 73 -4.18 -6.69 -0.14
C LEU A 73 -3.51 -7.60 -1.17
N GLU A 74 -2.60 -7.06 -1.98
CA GLU A 74 -1.81 -7.85 -2.95
C GLU A 74 -0.93 -8.90 -2.24
N ALA A 75 -0.18 -8.49 -1.22
CA ALA A 75 0.65 -9.40 -0.44
C ALA A 75 -0.18 -10.50 0.23
N SER A 76 -1.35 -10.14 0.74
CA SER A 76 -2.31 -11.07 1.31
C SER A 76 -2.82 -12.02 0.23
N ASP A 77 -3.27 -11.56 -0.93
CA ASP A 77 -3.76 -12.46 -1.99
C ASP A 77 -2.71 -13.52 -2.35
N ARG A 78 -1.44 -13.09 -2.40
CA ARG A 78 -0.27 -13.94 -2.66
C ARG A 78 0.22 -14.80 -1.48
N GLY A 79 -0.51 -14.82 -0.38
CA GLY A 79 -0.30 -15.77 0.72
C GLY A 79 0.41 -15.22 1.96
N SER A 80 0.72 -13.92 2.03
CA SER A 80 1.28 -13.35 3.26
C SER A 80 0.23 -13.33 4.38
N GLY A 81 0.55 -14.02 5.48
CA GLY A 81 -0.25 -13.99 6.71
C GLY A 81 -0.16 -12.64 7.40
N ASP A 82 1.04 -12.05 7.50
CA ASP A 82 1.27 -10.74 8.12
C ASP A 82 0.50 -9.63 7.41
N ALA A 83 0.45 -9.67 6.08
CA ALA A 83 -0.34 -8.74 5.30
C ALA A 83 -1.83 -8.91 5.57
N ALA A 84 -2.34 -10.15 5.57
CA ALA A 84 -3.75 -10.41 5.91
C ALA A 84 -4.09 -9.88 7.31
N PHE A 85 -3.22 -10.11 8.29
CA PHE A 85 -3.40 -9.60 9.64
C PHE A 85 -3.44 -8.07 9.68
N ALA A 86 -2.53 -7.42 8.96
CA ALA A 86 -2.45 -5.97 8.90
C ALA A 86 -3.68 -5.33 8.20
N VAL A 87 -4.18 -5.93 7.12
CA VAL A 87 -5.45 -5.49 6.49
C VAL A 87 -6.61 -5.65 7.48
N GLY A 88 -6.65 -6.74 8.24
CA GLY A 88 -7.68 -6.95 9.29
C GLY A 88 -7.72 -5.80 10.30
N ARG A 89 -6.55 -5.26 10.68
CA ARG A 89 -6.45 -4.12 11.60
C ARG A 89 -7.04 -2.83 11.05
N PHE A 90 -6.98 -2.59 9.73
CA PHE A 90 -7.63 -1.41 9.14
C PHE A 90 -9.16 -1.45 9.23
N TYR A 91 -9.74 -2.64 9.33
CA TYR A 91 -11.18 -2.81 9.49
C TYR A 91 -11.60 -2.95 10.96
N ASP A 92 -10.66 -3.12 11.88
CA ASP A 92 -10.94 -3.46 13.27
C ASP A 92 -11.49 -2.24 14.03
N PRO A 93 -12.74 -2.30 14.53
CA PRO A 93 -13.33 -1.19 15.28
C PRO A 93 -12.57 -0.88 16.57
N LEU A 94 -11.89 -1.85 17.17
CA LEU A 94 -11.11 -1.64 18.40
C LEU A 94 -9.78 -0.92 18.14
N LEU A 95 -9.35 -0.86 16.89
CA LEU A 95 -8.13 -0.18 16.44
C LEU A 95 -8.46 1.01 15.54
N TRP A 96 -9.74 1.39 15.47
CA TRP A 96 -10.21 2.43 14.55
C TRP A 96 -9.72 3.83 14.91
N ASP A 97 -9.42 4.09 16.19
CA ASP A 97 -8.87 5.38 16.62
C ASP A 97 -7.33 5.42 16.55
N LEU A 98 -6.69 4.38 15.99
CA LEU A 98 -5.23 4.25 15.96
C LEU A 98 -4.66 4.46 14.56
N GLY A 99 -4.17 5.68 14.31
CA GLY A 99 -3.42 6.03 13.11
C GLY A 99 -4.31 6.38 11.91
N PRO A 100 -3.73 6.46 10.70
CA PRO A 100 -4.49 6.77 9.50
C PRO A 100 -5.28 5.55 9.01
N HIS A 101 -6.55 5.76 8.67
CA HIS A 101 -7.42 4.71 8.13
C HIS A 101 -7.74 4.95 6.65
N PRO A 102 -7.77 3.89 5.83
CA PRO A 102 -8.11 4.00 4.42
C PRO A 102 -9.63 4.00 4.16
N PHE A 103 -10.47 3.93 5.20
CA PHE A 103 -11.93 3.91 5.05
C PHE A 103 -12.60 4.97 5.92
N THR A 104 -13.89 5.21 5.65
CA THR A 104 -14.69 6.18 6.41
C THR A 104 -15.33 5.59 7.67
N ALA A 105 -15.39 4.27 7.80
CA ALA A 105 -15.94 3.57 8.96
C ALA A 105 -15.30 2.17 9.14
N PRO A 106 -15.24 1.65 10.38
CA PRO A 106 -14.75 0.31 10.66
C PRO A 106 -15.71 -0.77 10.12
N ASN A 107 -15.21 -1.99 9.96
CA ASN A 107 -16.01 -3.13 9.51
C ASN A 107 -15.54 -4.41 10.20
N ALA A 108 -16.16 -4.74 11.33
CA ALA A 108 -15.79 -5.92 12.12
C ALA A 108 -15.88 -7.24 11.35
N GLU A 109 -16.82 -7.37 10.41
CA GLU A 109 -16.96 -8.58 9.59
C GLU A 109 -15.78 -8.74 8.62
N ARG A 110 -15.35 -7.66 7.96
CA ARG A 110 -14.14 -7.70 7.14
C ARG A 110 -12.90 -7.93 7.99
N ALA A 111 -12.79 -7.29 9.16
CA ALA A 111 -11.68 -7.53 10.08
C ALA A 111 -11.58 -9.02 10.45
N ARG A 112 -12.72 -9.64 10.82
CA ARG A 112 -12.82 -11.08 11.11
C ARG A 112 -12.34 -11.92 9.93
N HIS A 113 -12.84 -11.67 8.72
CA HIS A 113 -12.44 -12.41 7.53
C HIS A 113 -10.91 -12.41 7.30
N PHE A 114 -10.28 -11.24 7.44
CA PHE A 114 -8.84 -11.10 7.26
C PHE A 114 -8.03 -11.72 8.40
N TYR A 115 -8.50 -11.65 9.65
CA TYR A 115 -7.85 -12.33 10.76
C TYR A 115 -7.98 -13.86 10.66
N GLU A 116 -9.11 -14.40 10.21
CA GLU A 116 -9.27 -15.83 9.91
C GLU A 116 -8.33 -16.27 8.78
N LEU A 117 -8.17 -15.44 7.76
CA LEU A 117 -7.21 -15.67 6.68
C LEU A 117 -5.76 -15.69 7.21
N ALA A 118 -5.40 -14.72 8.05
CA ALA A 118 -4.09 -14.65 8.68
C ALA A 118 -3.79 -15.88 9.56
N LEU A 119 -4.78 -16.34 10.34
CA LEU A 119 -4.64 -17.56 11.14
C LEU A 119 -4.38 -18.80 10.28
N ARG A 120 -5.12 -18.97 9.19
CA ARG A 120 -4.93 -20.09 8.25
C ARG A 120 -3.53 -20.08 7.64
N ARG A 121 -2.86 -18.94 7.62
CA ARG A 121 -1.49 -18.74 7.11
C ARG A 121 -0.43 -18.72 8.21
N GLY A 122 -0.79 -19.06 9.45
CA GLY A 122 0.15 -19.25 10.55
C GLY A 122 0.36 -18.05 11.47
N VAL A 123 -0.37 -16.95 11.29
CA VAL A 123 -0.27 -15.79 12.21
C VAL A 123 -1.10 -16.05 13.47
N ALA A 124 -0.45 -16.53 14.52
CA ALA A 124 -1.12 -16.89 15.77
C ALA A 124 -1.79 -15.70 16.47
N ASP A 125 -1.23 -14.49 16.36
CA ASP A 125 -1.75 -13.25 16.96
C ASP A 125 -3.17 -12.91 16.51
N ALA A 126 -3.55 -13.33 15.29
CA ALA A 126 -4.88 -13.14 14.76
C ALA A 126 -5.97 -13.83 15.62
N ARG A 127 -5.63 -14.90 16.35
CA ARG A 127 -6.56 -15.59 17.26
C ARG A 127 -6.96 -14.71 18.43
N GLY A 128 -6.01 -13.93 18.96
CA GLY A 128 -6.29 -12.97 20.02
C GLY A 128 -7.30 -11.92 19.53
N ARG A 129 -7.07 -11.37 18.34
CA ARG A 129 -7.95 -10.36 17.75
C ARG A 129 -9.34 -10.87 17.43
N LEU A 130 -9.46 -12.09 16.89
CA LEU A 130 -10.76 -12.70 16.64
C LEU A 130 -11.63 -12.86 17.90
N ARG A 131 -11.00 -13.11 19.05
CA ARG A 131 -11.71 -13.22 20.34
C ARG A 131 -12.19 -11.89 20.87
N THR A 132 -11.48 -10.80 20.56
CA THR A 132 -11.84 -9.46 21.03
C THR A 132 -12.83 -8.76 20.11
N LEU A 133 -12.89 -9.14 18.83
CA LEU A 133 -13.84 -8.54 17.89
C LEU A 133 -15.29 -8.74 18.37
N PRO A 134 -16.16 -7.73 18.17
CA PRO A 134 -17.56 -7.87 18.50
C PRO A 134 -18.17 -9.08 17.76
N PRO A 135 -19.17 -9.74 18.35
CA PRO A 135 -19.88 -10.82 17.67
C PRO A 135 -20.41 -10.30 16.33
N LYS A 136 -20.50 -11.19 15.34
CA LYS A 136 -21.14 -10.88 14.06
C LYS A 136 -22.48 -10.25 14.41
N ALA A 137 -22.70 -8.98 14.04
CA ALA A 137 -23.96 -8.32 14.29
C ALA A 137 -25.03 -9.23 13.68
N GLU A 138 -25.82 -9.86 14.54
CA GLU A 138 -26.92 -10.70 14.15
C GLU A 138 -27.83 -9.75 13.37
N GLN A 139 -27.86 -9.92 12.04
CA GLN A 139 -28.73 -9.13 11.18
C GLN A 139 -30.14 -9.58 11.53
N THR A 140 -30.75 -8.89 12.49
CA THR A 140 -32.17 -9.04 12.77
C THR A 140 -32.90 -8.61 11.49
N PRO A 141 -33.73 -9.49 10.89
CA PRO A 141 -34.42 -9.22 9.64
C PRO A 141 -35.42 -8.07 9.74
#